data_AF-A0A968N2Q2-F1
#
_entry.id   AF-A0A968N2Q2-F1
#
_cell.length_a   1.000
_cell.length_b   1.000
_cell.length_c   1.000
_cell.angle_alpha   90.00
_cell.angle_beta   90.00
_cell.angle_gamma   90.00
#
_symmetry.space_group_name_H-M   'P 1'
#
loop_
_entity.id
_entity.type
_entity.pdbx_description
1 polymer ?
#
loop_
_entity_poly.entity_id
_entity_poly.type
_entity_poly.pdbx_seq_one_letter_code
_entity_poly.pdbx_strand_id
1 'polypeptide(L)'
;MIYCATEADGAFLGVGRSRGGIGDTLQIQAKNSSTNSYLFYYEVDGAGGQSFLRSRGTKPYDPRQRPWYEAAKASGESVWSDVYLDFDTLLPVITANTPVYDNDTGNLLGVCATDIILSEELNQFLRGLEIGQSGIAFIIEPSGLLIASSTPEPITSGSDEETQLLAASDSENSVIREVTHHLMERWGRLERVESSRLNVVLNGDRQFLEVLRFSDRYSWLGLDCRARRARGRFYGADSQKHANHLALLDLW
;
A
#
# COMPACT_ATOMS: atom_id res chain seq x y z
N MET A 1 10.68 -4.31 -6.33
CA MET A 1 11.30 -4.25 -7.68
C MET A 1 11.64 -2.80 -7.95
N ILE A 2 12.80 -2.46 -8.53
CA ILE A 2 13.13 -1.07 -8.87
C ILE A 2 12.99 -0.90 -10.38
N TYR A 3 12.33 0.16 -10.82
CA TYR A 3 12.07 0.39 -12.24
C TYR A 3 11.96 1.88 -12.57
N CYS A 4 12.08 2.22 -13.85
CA CYS A 4 11.89 3.56 -14.36
C CYS A 4 11.10 3.54 -15.67
N ALA A 5 10.35 4.60 -15.93
CA ALA A 5 9.72 4.85 -17.22
C ALA A 5 9.96 6.26 -17.75
N THR A 6 10.10 6.39 -19.06
CA THR A 6 10.34 7.66 -19.75
C THR A 6 9.04 8.42 -20.04
N GLU A 7 9.08 9.75 -20.00
CA GLU A 7 7.93 10.60 -20.33
C GLU A 7 7.63 10.59 -21.84
N ALA A 8 8.68 10.66 -22.67
CA ALA A 8 8.56 10.84 -24.12
C ALA A 8 7.76 9.72 -24.81
N ASP A 9 8.04 8.46 -24.47
CA ASP A 9 7.50 7.29 -25.17
C ASP A 9 7.01 6.17 -24.23
N GLY A 10 7.06 6.40 -22.91
CA GLY A 10 6.67 5.41 -21.91
C GLY A 10 7.51 4.14 -22.00
N ALA A 11 8.76 4.21 -22.46
CA ALA A 11 9.70 3.10 -22.36
C ALA A 11 9.89 2.77 -20.88
N PHE A 12 9.92 1.49 -20.55
CA PHE A 12 9.97 0.98 -19.19
C PHE A 12 11.16 0.03 -19.06
N LEU A 13 11.89 0.14 -17.95
CA LEU A 13 12.91 -0.81 -17.56
C LEU A 13 12.82 -1.04 -16.05
N GLY A 14 12.73 -2.30 -15.64
CA GLY A 14 12.69 -2.71 -14.24
C GLY A 14 13.60 -3.88 -13.96
N VAL A 15 14.11 -3.94 -12.73
CA VAL A 15 14.92 -5.04 -12.21
C VAL A 15 14.40 -5.45 -10.84
N GLY A 16 14.16 -6.75 -10.65
CA GLY A 16 13.62 -7.30 -9.43
C GLY A 16 13.99 -8.76 -9.23
N ARG A 17 13.49 -9.35 -8.15
CA ARG A 17 13.57 -10.79 -7.90
C ARG A 17 12.25 -11.45 -8.30
N SER A 18 12.33 -12.58 -9.00
CA SER A 18 11.14 -13.38 -9.32
C SER A 18 10.69 -14.16 -8.08
N ARG A 19 9.59 -13.77 -7.45
CA ARG A 19 8.96 -14.59 -6.41
C ARG A 19 8.03 -15.61 -7.06
N GLY A 20 8.32 -16.91 -6.92
CA GLY A 20 7.45 -18.01 -7.39
C GLY A 20 8.06 -19.01 -8.39
N GLY A 21 9.38 -19.08 -8.54
CA GLY A 21 10.09 -20.10 -9.35
C GLY A 21 11.13 -20.89 -8.56
N ILE A 22 11.73 -21.92 -9.17
CA ILE A 22 12.87 -22.67 -8.61
C ILE A 22 14.08 -21.74 -8.60
N GLY A 23 14.27 -21.00 -7.50
CA GLY A 23 15.41 -20.12 -7.28
C GLY A 23 15.05 -18.65 -7.24
N ASP A 24 15.77 -17.93 -6.40
CA ASP A 24 15.65 -16.50 -6.13
C ASP A 24 16.39 -15.71 -7.22
N THR A 25 15.95 -15.86 -8.48
CA THR A 25 16.63 -15.32 -9.66
C THR A 25 16.25 -13.86 -9.91
N LEU A 26 17.19 -13.13 -10.53
CA LEU A 26 16.95 -11.76 -10.97
C LEU A 26 16.11 -11.77 -12.25
N GLN A 27 15.19 -10.82 -12.36
CA GLN A 27 14.35 -10.61 -13.52
C GLN A 27 14.53 -9.17 -14.01
N ILE A 28 14.59 -9.00 -15.33
CA ILE A 28 14.46 -7.71 -16.00
C ILE A 28 13.08 -7.64 -16.65
N GLN A 29 12.40 -6.52 -16.47
CA GLN A 29 11.19 -6.17 -17.22
C GLN A 29 11.52 -5.03 -18.17
N ALA A 30 11.15 -5.15 -19.44
CA ALA A 30 11.39 -4.10 -20.41
C ALA A 30 10.19 -3.89 -21.34
N LYS A 31 9.90 -2.62 -21.64
CA LYS A 31 9.01 -2.21 -22.73
C LYS A 31 9.65 -1.04 -23.46
N ASN A 32 9.65 -1.07 -24.78
CA ASN A 32 10.11 0.04 -25.63
C ASN A 32 9.43 -0.08 -27.01
N SER A 33 9.91 0.67 -28.01
CA SER A 33 9.35 0.64 -29.37
C SER A 33 9.44 -0.74 -30.04
N SER A 34 10.42 -1.58 -29.71
CA SER A 34 10.57 -2.92 -30.29
C SER A 34 9.64 -3.96 -29.66
N THR A 35 9.07 -3.66 -28.48
CA THR A 35 8.15 -4.57 -27.78
C THR A 35 6.68 -4.37 -28.13
N ASN A 36 6.38 -3.47 -29.08
CA ASN A 36 5.02 -3.13 -29.52
C ASN A 36 4.07 -2.79 -28.35
N SER A 37 4.58 -2.07 -27.34
CA SER A 37 3.87 -1.67 -26.11
C SER A 37 3.55 -2.78 -25.10
N TYR A 38 4.08 -3.99 -25.26
CA TYR A 38 3.96 -5.05 -24.26
C TYR A 38 5.19 -5.09 -23.35
N LEU A 39 5.00 -5.49 -22.09
CA LEU A 39 6.09 -5.84 -21.19
C LEU A 39 6.71 -7.19 -21.60
N PHE A 40 8.04 -7.23 -21.60
CA PHE A 40 8.83 -8.45 -21.80
C PHE A 40 9.57 -8.75 -20.50
N TYR A 41 9.54 -10.00 -20.07
CA TYR A 41 10.16 -10.48 -18.83
C TYR A 41 11.35 -11.35 -19.19
N TYR A 42 12.53 -10.93 -18.78
CA TYR A 42 13.77 -11.66 -18.99
C TYR A 42 14.26 -12.23 -17.67
N GLU A 43 14.63 -13.50 -17.66
CA GLU A 43 15.35 -14.10 -16.54
C GLU A 43 16.84 -13.83 -16.69
N VAL A 44 17.51 -13.45 -15.59
CA VAL A 44 18.94 -13.20 -15.55
C VAL A 44 19.60 -14.26 -14.68
N ASP A 45 20.71 -14.83 -15.17
CA ASP A 45 21.50 -15.75 -14.38
C ASP A 45 22.05 -15.08 -13.09
N GLY A 46 22.41 -15.90 -12.09
CA GLY A 46 22.92 -15.40 -10.81
C GLY A 46 24.26 -14.64 -10.89
N ALA A 47 24.92 -14.63 -12.05
CA ALA A 47 26.15 -13.89 -12.33
C ALA A 47 25.88 -12.54 -13.04
N GLY A 48 24.62 -12.23 -13.38
CA GLY A 48 24.22 -11.01 -14.07
C GLY A 48 24.58 -10.98 -15.57
N GLY A 49 24.96 -12.12 -16.16
CA GLY A 49 25.61 -12.18 -17.46
C GLY A 49 24.64 -12.40 -18.63
N GLN A 50 23.82 -13.45 -18.58
CA GLN A 50 22.89 -13.80 -19.65
C GLN A 50 21.45 -13.56 -19.24
N SER A 51 20.72 -12.82 -20.08
CA SER A 51 19.29 -12.61 -19.98
C SER A 51 18.54 -13.39 -21.07
N PHE A 52 17.57 -14.21 -20.69
CA PHE A 52 16.72 -14.95 -21.64
C PHE A 52 15.28 -14.49 -21.55
N LEU A 53 14.62 -14.29 -22.69
CA LEU A 53 13.20 -13.95 -22.71
C LEU A 53 12.39 -15.11 -22.13
N ARG A 54 11.76 -14.89 -20.97
CA ARG A 54 10.91 -15.86 -20.29
C ARG A 54 9.48 -15.79 -20.82
N SER A 55 8.94 -14.58 -20.89
CA SER A 55 7.54 -14.36 -21.27
C SER A 55 7.30 -12.95 -21.78
N ARG A 56 6.14 -12.76 -22.42
CA ARG A 56 5.58 -11.47 -22.80
C ARG A 56 4.26 -11.28 -22.05
N GLY A 57 3.99 -10.05 -21.62
CA GLY A 57 2.70 -9.66 -21.04
C GLY A 57 1.54 -9.91 -22.01
N THR A 58 0.35 -10.06 -21.45
CA THR A 58 -0.87 -10.39 -22.21
C THR A 58 -1.60 -9.16 -22.74
N LYS A 59 -1.34 -7.99 -22.15
CA LYS A 59 -1.98 -6.71 -22.48
C LYS A 59 -0.94 -5.60 -22.70
N PRO A 60 -1.26 -4.58 -23.52
CA PRO A 60 -0.41 -3.40 -23.67
C PRO A 60 -0.24 -2.66 -22.33
N TYR A 61 0.96 -2.15 -22.08
CA TYR A 61 1.33 -1.46 -20.86
C TYR A 61 1.84 -0.05 -21.19
N ASP A 62 1.13 0.97 -20.68
CA ASP A 62 1.62 2.35 -20.64
C ASP A 62 1.88 2.74 -19.18
N PRO A 63 3.16 2.85 -18.74
CA PRO A 63 3.49 3.22 -17.37
C PRO A 63 3.00 4.62 -16.99
N ARG A 64 2.80 5.52 -17.97
CA ARG A 64 2.43 6.93 -17.72
C ARG A 64 0.98 7.10 -17.26
N GLN A 65 0.17 6.06 -17.44
CA GLN A 65 -1.23 5.99 -16.99
C GLN A 65 -1.36 5.22 -15.67
N ARG A 66 -0.25 4.88 -15.02
CA ARG A 66 -0.26 4.12 -13.77
C ARG A 66 -0.23 5.09 -12.59
N PRO A 67 -0.90 4.75 -11.46
CA PRO A 67 -1.00 5.66 -10.32
C PRO A 67 0.34 6.18 -9.80
N TRP A 68 1.38 5.34 -9.77
CA TRP A 68 2.72 5.75 -9.35
C TRP A 68 3.37 6.82 -10.25
N TYR A 69 3.09 6.79 -11.55
CA TYR A 69 3.65 7.76 -12.50
C TYR A 69 2.89 9.08 -12.42
N GLU A 70 1.56 9.00 -12.37
CA GLU A 70 0.69 10.18 -12.24
C GLU A 70 0.94 10.91 -10.92
N ALA A 71 1.13 10.17 -9.82
CA ALA A 71 1.47 10.72 -8.51
C ALA A 71 2.80 11.52 -8.56
N ALA A 72 3.88 10.91 -9.06
CA ALA A 72 5.18 11.59 -9.22
C ALA A 72 5.07 12.85 -10.09
N LYS A 73 4.37 12.72 -11.23
CA LYS A 73 4.22 13.81 -12.19
C LYS A 73 3.41 14.98 -11.63
N ALA A 74 2.34 14.68 -10.90
CA ALA A 74 1.50 15.69 -10.26
C ALA A 74 2.22 16.37 -9.09
N SER A 75 2.97 15.61 -8.29
CA SER A 75 3.71 16.11 -7.13
C SER A 75 4.91 16.96 -7.52
N GLY A 76 5.63 16.57 -8.59
CA GLY A 76 6.88 17.22 -9.00
C GLY A 76 8.09 16.87 -8.12
N GLU A 77 7.89 16.05 -7.10
CA GLU A 77 8.92 15.58 -6.17
C GLU A 77 8.67 14.11 -5.81
N SER A 78 9.55 13.54 -5.00
CA SER A 78 9.35 12.18 -4.49
C SER A 78 8.07 12.09 -3.66
N VAL A 79 7.24 11.11 -3.96
CA VAL A 79 5.95 10.90 -3.29
C VAL A 79 5.62 9.40 -3.27
N TRP A 80 4.70 9.01 -2.40
CA TRP A 80 4.05 7.70 -2.49
C TRP A 80 2.83 7.78 -3.39
N SER A 81 2.53 6.71 -4.11
CA SER A 81 1.23 6.55 -4.75
C SER A 81 0.15 6.27 -3.70
N ASP A 82 -1.12 6.44 -4.06
CA ASP A 82 -2.21 5.71 -3.42
C ASP A 82 -2.05 4.20 -3.67
N VAL A 83 -2.78 3.37 -2.95
CA VAL A 83 -2.81 1.93 -3.21
C VAL A 83 -3.53 1.62 -4.51
N TYR A 84 -2.94 0.73 -5.28
CA TYR A 84 -3.51 0.25 -6.54
C TYR A 84 -3.21 -1.24 -6.73
N LEU A 85 -3.90 -1.86 -7.69
CA LEU A 85 -3.62 -3.24 -8.08
C LEU A 85 -2.47 -3.26 -9.09
N ASP A 86 -1.44 -4.03 -8.79
CA ASP A 86 -0.33 -4.28 -9.69
C ASP A 86 -0.83 -4.74 -11.07
N PHE A 87 -0.12 -4.30 -12.13
CA PHE A 87 -0.58 -4.49 -13.49
C PHE A 87 -0.64 -5.97 -13.91
N ASP A 88 0.29 -6.78 -13.43
CA ASP A 88 0.43 -8.19 -13.81
C ASP A 88 -0.18 -9.13 -12.79
N THR A 89 0.11 -8.91 -11.51
CA THR A 89 -0.23 -9.84 -10.43
C THR A 89 -1.59 -9.56 -9.81
N LEU A 90 -2.16 -8.37 -10.05
CA LEU A 90 -3.36 -7.86 -9.37
C LEU A 90 -3.21 -7.86 -7.84
N LEU A 91 -2.00 -7.93 -7.31
CA LEU A 91 -1.75 -7.77 -5.89
C LEU A 91 -1.84 -6.29 -5.52
N PRO A 92 -2.42 -5.94 -4.36
CA PRO A 92 -2.38 -4.59 -3.83
C PRO A 92 -0.94 -4.12 -3.60
N VAL A 93 -0.60 -2.95 -4.12
CA VAL A 93 0.72 -2.33 -3.99
C VAL A 93 0.59 -0.87 -3.62
N ILE A 94 1.61 -0.37 -2.92
CA ILE A 94 1.91 1.05 -2.77
C ILE A 94 3.32 1.29 -3.30
N THR A 95 3.55 2.43 -3.97
CA THR A 95 4.79 2.65 -4.70
C THR A 95 5.46 3.94 -4.29
N ALA A 96 6.70 3.83 -3.80
CA ALA A 96 7.58 4.98 -3.64
C ALA A 96 8.11 5.37 -5.02
N ASN A 97 7.91 6.63 -5.40
CA ASN A 97 8.28 7.11 -6.73
C ASN A 97 9.03 8.44 -6.66
N THR A 98 9.84 8.71 -7.68
CA THR A 98 10.64 9.93 -7.81
C THR A 98 10.68 10.38 -9.27
N PRO A 99 10.25 11.61 -9.59
CA PRO A 99 10.38 12.16 -10.91
C PRO A 99 11.85 12.50 -11.21
N VAL A 100 12.26 12.27 -12.45
CA VAL A 100 13.62 12.53 -12.95
C VAL A 100 13.54 13.67 -13.96
N TYR A 101 14.27 14.75 -13.70
CA TYR A 101 14.28 15.94 -14.53
C TYR A 101 15.60 16.11 -15.27
N ASP A 102 15.54 16.71 -16.45
CA ASP A 102 16.69 17.21 -17.17
C ASP A 102 17.25 18.45 -16.47
N ASN A 103 18.55 18.46 -16.16
CA ASN A 103 19.17 19.52 -15.36
C ASN A 103 19.20 20.88 -16.08
N ASP A 104 19.27 20.88 -17.42
CA ASP A 104 19.42 22.12 -18.19
C ASP A 104 18.07 22.76 -18.51
N THR A 105 17.09 21.94 -18.85
CA THR A 105 15.76 22.40 -19.30
C THR A 105 14.69 22.35 -18.21
N GLY A 106 14.91 21.59 -17.13
CA GLY A 106 13.91 21.33 -16.09
C GLY A 106 12.74 20.45 -16.56
N ASN A 107 12.83 19.85 -17.75
CA ASN A 107 11.77 19.01 -18.28
C ASN A 107 11.76 17.63 -17.61
N LEU A 108 10.57 17.06 -17.41
CA LEU A 108 10.42 15.69 -16.91
C LEU A 108 10.95 14.69 -17.96
N LEU A 109 11.98 13.93 -17.59
CA LEU A 109 12.52 12.84 -18.40
C LEU A 109 11.78 11.53 -18.17
N GLY A 110 11.31 11.31 -16.94
CA GLY A 110 10.69 10.08 -16.54
C GLY A 110 10.43 10.00 -15.04
N VAL A 111 10.01 8.83 -14.57
CA VAL A 111 9.78 8.54 -13.16
C VAL A 111 10.44 7.20 -12.84
N CYS A 112 11.16 7.15 -11.73
CA CYS A 112 11.70 5.92 -11.16
C CYS A 112 10.94 5.55 -9.89
N ALA A 113 10.79 4.27 -9.60
CA ALA A 113 9.90 3.78 -8.57
C ALA A 113 10.30 2.40 -8.02
N THR A 114 9.77 2.09 -6.84
CA THR A 114 9.79 0.75 -6.27
C THR A 114 8.48 0.43 -5.57
N ASP A 115 7.98 -0.79 -5.82
CA ASP A 115 6.74 -1.27 -5.22
C ASP A 115 6.98 -1.91 -3.86
N ILE A 116 6.05 -1.64 -2.95
CA ILE A 116 5.80 -2.41 -1.74
C ILE A 116 4.48 -3.17 -1.97
N ILE A 117 4.57 -4.49 -2.01
CA ILE A 117 3.39 -5.36 -2.05
C ILE A 117 2.78 -5.34 -0.66
N LEU A 118 1.49 -5.01 -0.57
CA LEU A 118 0.73 -5.07 0.67
C LEU A 118 0.38 -6.53 0.92
N SER A 119 1.24 -7.16 1.71
CA SER A 119 1.30 -8.60 1.77
C SER A 119 0.64 -9.15 3.03
N GLU A 120 0.43 -10.47 3.01
CA GLU A 120 -0.14 -11.19 4.14
C GLU A 120 0.73 -11.07 5.40
N GLU A 121 2.03 -10.81 5.28
CA GLU A 121 2.93 -10.53 6.39
C GLU A 121 2.52 -9.28 7.19
N LEU A 122 1.99 -8.23 6.54
CA LEU A 122 1.49 -7.05 7.24
C LEU A 122 0.21 -7.38 8.04
N ASN A 123 -0.69 -8.18 7.46
CA ASN A 123 -1.86 -8.69 8.17
C ASN A 123 -1.45 -9.59 9.36
N GLN A 124 -0.46 -10.47 9.17
CA GLN A 124 0.09 -11.31 10.24
C GLN A 124 0.69 -10.48 11.37
N PHE A 125 1.44 -9.43 11.03
CA PHE A 125 1.98 -8.49 12.00
C PHE A 125 0.85 -7.84 12.82
N LEU A 126 -0.21 -7.33 12.18
CA LEU A 126 -1.36 -6.75 12.88
C LEU A 126 -2.09 -7.77 13.76
N ARG A 127 -2.21 -9.04 13.30
CA ARG A 127 -2.77 -10.15 14.11
C ARG A 127 -1.92 -10.50 15.33
N GLY A 128 -0.61 -10.25 15.27
CA GLY A 128 0.31 -10.46 16.39
C GLY A 128 0.25 -9.37 17.46
N LEU A 129 -0.47 -8.26 17.23
CA LEU A 129 -0.57 -7.18 18.21
C LEU A 129 -1.46 -7.58 19.40
N GLU A 130 -0.93 -7.39 20.62
CA GLU A 130 -1.68 -7.64 21.85
C GLU A 130 -2.66 -6.49 22.17
N ILE A 131 -3.83 -6.48 21.53
CA ILE A 131 -4.87 -5.43 21.69
C ILE A 131 -6.00 -5.90 22.64
N GLY A 132 -5.76 -7.00 23.36
CA GLY A 132 -6.75 -7.70 24.18
C GLY A 132 -7.61 -8.66 23.36
N GLN A 133 -8.43 -9.46 24.04
CA GLN A 133 -9.15 -10.61 23.44
C GLN A 133 -10.15 -10.26 22.33
N SER A 134 -10.58 -9.00 22.25
CA SER A 134 -11.54 -8.52 21.25
C SER A 134 -11.04 -7.29 20.51
N GLY A 135 -9.73 -7.03 20.55
CA GLY A 135 -9.11 -5.88 19.89
C GLY A 135 -8.99 -6.14 18.40
N ILE A 136 -9.27 -5.12 17.58
CA ILE A 136 -9.03 -5.14 16.13
C ILE A 136 -8.07 -3.99 15.81
N ALA A 137 -7.03 -4.30 15.03
CA ALA A 137 -6.16 -3.32 14.41
C ALA A 137 -6.34 -3.36 12.89
N PHE A 138 -6.35 -2.20 12.28
CA PHE A 138 -6.39 -2.09 10.83
C PHE A 138 -5.77 -0.78 10.37
N ILE A 139 -5.27 -0.77 9.14
CA ILE A 139 -4.64 0.38 8.50
C ILE A 139 -5.48 0.78 7.30
N ILE A 140 -5.80 2.07 7.19
CA ILE A 140 -6.46 2.66 6.02
C ILE A 140 -5.59 3.78 5.45
N GLU A 141 -5.63 3.94 4.13
CA GLU A 141 -5.10 5.12 3.45
C GLU A 141 -6.17 6.22 3.34
N PRO A 142 -5.83 7.46 2.93
CA PRO A 142 -6.73 8.59 3.03
C PRO A 142 -7.92 8.50 2.07
N SER A 143 -7.77 7.76 0.97
CA SER A 143 -8.86 7.43 0.04
C SER A 143 -9.96 6.58 0.69
N GLY A 144 -9.66 5.93 1.82
CA GLY A 144 -10.55 5.00 2.53
C GLY A 144 -10.33 3.52 2.19
N LEU A 145 -9.34 3.20 1.34
CA LEU A 145 -8.98 1.80 1.05
C LEU A 145 -8.30 1.14 2.25
N LEU A 146 -8.65 -0.13 2.47
CA LEU A 146 -8.07 -0.97 3.51
C LEU A 146 -6.70 -1.46 3.06
N ILE A 147 -5.67 -1.19 3.87
CA ILE A 147 -4.27 -1.53 3.61
C ILE A 147 -3.93 -2.86 4.24
N ALA A 148 -4.37 -3.06 5.48
CA ALA A 148 -4.14 -4.27 6.24
C ALA A 148 -5.13 -4.35 7.41
N SER A 149 -5.37 -5.58 7.87
CA SER A 149 -6.24 -5.83 9.01
C SER A 149 -5.77 -7.01 9.86
N SER A 150 -6.07 -6.94 11.16
CA SER A 150 -5.94 -8.07 12.07
C SER A 150 -7.10 -9.07 11.95
N THR A 151 -8.08 -8.81 11.08
CA THR A 151 -9.18 -9.74 10.76
C THR A 151 -8.74 -10.71 9.66
N PRO A 152 -9.42 -11.86 9.47
CA PRO A 152 -9.14 -12.76 8.35
C PRO A 152 -9.69 -12.26 7.00
N GLU A 153 -10.24 -11.04 6.97
CA GLU A 153 -10.86 -10.47 5.78
C GLU A 153 -9.79 -10.06 4.76
N PRO A 154 -9.93 -10.45 3.49
CA PRO A 154 -9.05 -9.98 2.42
C PRO A 154 -9.15 -8.47 2.23
N ILE A 155 -8.06 -7.83 1.83
CA ILE A 155 -8.04 -6.40 1.47
C ILE A 155 -8.47 -6.13 0.01
N THR A 156 -8.97 -7.16 -0.67
CA THR A 156 -9.49 -7.13 -2.04
C THR A 156 -10.80 -7.89 -2.12
N SER A 157 -11.66 -7.51 -3.05
CA SER A 157 -12.88 -8.22 -3.41
C SER A 157 -12.86 -8.66 -4.88
N GLY A 158 -13.72 -9.61 -5.25
CA GLY A 158 -13.81 -10.14 -6.62
C GLY A 158 -12.71 -11.15 -6.94
N SER A 159 -12.62 -11.54 -8.22
CA SER A 159 -11.64 -12.50 -8.73
C SER A 159 -11.20 -12.14 -10.14
N ASP A 160 -9.96 -12.47 -10.47
CA ASP A 160 -9.37 -12.25 -11.79
C ASP A 160 -9.52 -10.78 -12.26
N GLU A 161 -10.06 -10.55 -13.45
CA GLU A 161 -10.21 -9.22 -14.02
C GLU A 161 -11.20 -8.31 -13.27
N GLU A 162 -12.00 -8.87 -12.36
CA GLU A 162 -12.94 -8.14 -11.51
C GLU A 162 -12.36 -7.82 -10.12
N THR A 163 -11.09 -8.15 -9.86
CA THR A 163 -10.45 -7.82 -8.58
C THR A 163 -10.44 -6.30 -8.34
N GLN A 164 -10.86 -5.92 -7.14
CA GLN A 164 -10.89 -4.53 -6.67
C GLN A 164 -10.32 -4.43 -5.26
N LEU A 165 -9.78 -3.27 -4.91
CA LEU A 165 -9.36 -2.96 -3.54
C LEU A 165 -10.57 -2.76 -2.65
N LEU A 166 -10.51 -3.27 -1.43
CA LEU A 166 -11.59 -3.17 -0.48
C LEU A 166 -11.60 -1.79 0.19
N ALA A 167 -12.69 -1.04 0.07
CA ALA A 167 -12.92 0.12 0.91
C ALA A 167 -13.21 -0.33 2.35
N ALA A 168 -12.58 0.31 3.35
CA ALA A 168 -12.78 -0.06 4.74
C ALA A 168 -14.23 0.18 5.23
N SER A 169 -14.96 1.09 4.58
CA SER A 169 -16.40 1.28 4.78
C SER A 169 -17.26 0.14 4.26
N ASP A 170 -16.73 -0.71 3.37
CA ASP A 170 -17.45 -1.85 2.78
C ASP A 170 -17.00 -3.18 3.41
N SER A 171 -16.08 -3.14 4.37
CA SER A 171 -15.58 -4.31 5.11
C SER A 171 -16.74 -5.12 5.71
N GLU A 172 -16.70 -6.44 5.60
CA GLU A 172 -17.59 -7.39 6.26
C GLU A 172 -17.45 -7.31 7.78
N ASN A 173 -16.27 -6.94 8.29
CA ASN A 173 -16.07 -6.70 9.70
C ASN A 173 -16.76 -5.40 10.16
N SER A 174 -17.80 -5.56 10.99
CA SER A 174 -18.59 -4.43 11.45
C SER A 174 -17.81 -3.42 12.28
N VAL A 175 -16.71 -3.77 12.93
CA VAL A 175 -15.91 -2.78 13.67
C VAL A 175 -15.13 -1.90 12.71
N ILE A 176 -14.48 -2.47 11.68
CA ILE A 176 -13.73 -1.71 10.67
C ILE A 176 -14.67 -0.74 9.94
N ARG A 177 -15.80 -1.26 9.47
CA ARG A 177 -16.82 -0.47 8.78
C ARG A 177 -17.35 0.69 9.62
N GLU A 178 -17.82 0.42 10.84
CA GLU A 178 -18.42 1.45 11.69
C GLU A 178 -17.39 2.45 12.21
N VAL A 179 -16.14 2.04 12.47
CA VAL A 179 -15.06 2.99 12.79
C VAL A 179 -14.81 3.91 11.59
N THR A 180 -14.71 3.35 10.38
CA THR A 180 -14.45 4.15 9.17
C THR A 180 -15.54 5.20 8.95
N HIS A 181 -16.82 4.81 9.05
CA HIS A 181 -17.93 5.77 8.99
C HIS A 181 -17.85 6.82 10.10
N HIS A 182 -17.56 6.43 11.33
CA HIS A 182 -17.41 7.37 12.45
C HIS A 182 -16.31 8.42 12.22
N LEU A 183 -15.17 8.01 11.65
CA LEU A 183 -14.09 8.93 11.30
C LEU A 183 -14.52 9.92 10.21
N MET A 184 -15.19 9.42 9.16
CA MET A 184 -15.71 10.25 8.08
C MET A 184 -16.77 11.24 8.57
N GLU A 185 -17.70 10.82 9.43
CA GLU A 185 -18.73 11.70 10.00
C GLU A 185 -18.11 12.81 10.85
N ARG A 186 -17.09 12.47 11.66
CA ARG A 186 -16.48 13.41 12.61
C ARG A 186 -15.57 14.43 11.95
N TRP A 187 -14.77 14.04 10.95
CA TRP A 187 -13.80 14.91 10.28
C TRP A 187 -14.22 15.35 8.86
N GLY A 188 -15.34 14.82 8.35
CA GLY A 188 -15.86 15.01 7.01
C GLY A 188 -15.10 14.23 5.92
N ARG A 189 -13.79 14.02 6.10
CA ARG A 189 -12.91 13.27 5.21
C ARG A 189 -11.74 12.65 5.97
N LEU A 190 -11.20 11.53 5.51
CA LEU A 190 -10.17 10.77 6.22
C LEU A 190 -8.81 11.49 6.24
N GLU A 191 -8.51 12.31 5.24
CA GLU A 191 -7.27 13.12 5.16
C GLU A 191 -7.13 14.12 6.32
N ARG A 192 -8.27 14.46 6.96
CA ARG A 192 -8.33 15.45 8.05
C ARG A 192 -8.38 14.80 9.43
N VAL A 193 -8.37 13.48 9.52
CA VAL A 193 -8.37 12.77 10.80
C VAL A 193 -7.06 13.06 11.53
N GLU A 194 -7.18 13.34 12.83
CA GLU A 194 -6.04 13.59 13.72
C GLU A 194 -5.86 12.44 14.69
N SER A 195 -4.61 12.20 15.10
CA SER A 195 -4.29 11.19 16.12
C SER A 195 -5.07 11.48 17.39
N SER A 196 -5.88 10.52 17.82
CA SER A 196 -6.80 10.72 18.94
C SER A 196 -7.20 9.42 19.60
N ARG A 197 -7.65 9.52 20.86
CA ARG A 197 -8.23 8.42 21.62
C ARG A 197 -9.67 8.78 21.97
N LEU A 198 -10.60 7.94 21.57
CA LEU A 198 -12.04 8.19 21.65
C LEU A 198 -12.74 7.02 22.35
N ASN A 199 -13.82 7.34 23.06
CA ASN A 199 -14.80 6.34 23.45
C ASN A 199 -15.99 6.49 22.52
N VAL A 200 -16.30 5.43 21.79
CA VAL A 200 -17.36 5.41 20.77
C VAL A 200 -18.34 4.28 21.10
N VAL A 201 -19.58 4.39 20.62
CA VAL A 201 -20.55 3.31 20.72
C VAL A 201 -20.75 2.75 19.32
N LEU A 202 -20.26 1.53 19.08
CA LEU A 202 -20.38 0.84 17.79
C LEU A 202 -21.24 -0.40 17.99
N ASN A 203 -22.28 -0.57 17.18
CA ASN A 203 -23.22 -1.71 17.28
C ASN A 203 -23.81 -1.89 18.69
N GLY A 204 -24.04 -0.78 19.42
CA GLY A 204 -24.55 -0.79 20.80
C GLY A 204 -23.51 -1.07 21.89
N ASP A 205 -22.27 -1.45 21.52
CA ASP A 205 -21.18 -1.68 22.46
C ASP A 205 -20.27 -0.46 22.60
N ARG A 206 -19.88 -0.15 23.84
CA ARG A 206 -18.84 0.86 24.07
C ARG A 206 -17.48 0.31 23.67
N GLN A 207 -16.82 0.99 22.76
CA GLN A 207 -15.48 0.70 22.27
C GLN A 207 -14.53 1.83 22.65
N PHE A 208 -13.30 1.47 23.00
CA PHE A 208 -12.17 2.38 23.07
C PHE A 208 -11.46 2.33 21.73
N LEU A 209 -11.40 3.48 21.04
CA LEU A 209 -10.77 3.66 19.75
C LEU A 209 -9.50 4.49 19.93
N GLU A 210 -8.38 3.98 19.46
CA GLU A 210 -7.13 4.73 19.27
C GLU A 210 -6.87 4.86 17.78
N VAL A 211 -6.73 6.10 17.30
CA VAL A 211 -6.38 6.43 15.92
C VAL A 211 -5.02 7.08 15.93
N LEU A 212 -4.09 6.54 15.18
CA LEU A 212 -2.78 7.11 14.97
C LEU A 212 -2.66 7.53 13.51
N ARG A 213 -2.65 8.83 13.30
CA ARG A 213 -2.24 9.43 12.04
C ARG A 213 -0.73 9.39 11.95
N PHE A 214 -0.21 8.77 10.91
CA PHE A 214 1.21 8.85 10.58
C PHE A 214 1.37 9.46 9.19
N SER A 215 2.37 10.33 9.08
CA SER A 215 2.79 10.90 7.81
C SER A 215 4.30 10.91 7.73
N ASP A 216 4.85 10.60 6.57
CA ASP A 216 6.28 10.72 6.34
C ASP A 216 6.63 12.00 5.57
N ARG A 217 7.93 12.17 5.27
CA ARG A 217 8.43 13.33 4.51
C ARG A 217 7.95 13.36 3.05
N TYR A 218 7.36 12.26 2.58
CA TYR A 218 6.84 12.09 1.23
C TYR A 218 5.31 12.12 1.20
N SER A 219 4.72 12.67 2.26
CA SER A 219 3.29 12.95 2.39
C SER A 219 2.37 11.73 2.31
N TRP A 220 2.89 10.50 2.45
CA TRP A 220 1.98 9.36 2.62
C TRP A 220 1.29 9.48 3.96
N LEU A 221 -0.03 9.40 3.95
CA LEU A 221 -0.86 9.53 5.12
C LEU A 221 -1.56 8.20 5.36
N GLY A 222 -1.32 7.57 6.49
CA GLY A 222 -2.10 6.40 6.91
C GLY A 222 -2.69 6.59 8.30
N LEU A 223 -3.75 5.82 8.56
CA LEU A 223 -4.41 5.77 9.86
C LEU A 223 -4.30 4.34 10.40
N ASP A 224 -3.53 4.14 11.48
CA ASP A 224 -3.60 2.92 12.31
C ASP A 224 -4.74 3.08 13.31
N CYS A 225 -5.75 2.25 13.16
CA CYS A 225 -6.95 2.25 14.00
C CYS A 225 -6.96 1.00 14.87
N ARG A 226 -7.09 1.20 16.18
CA ARG A 226 -7.22 0.12 17.17
C ARG A 226 -8.50 0.29 17.94
N ALA A 227 -9.40 -0.69 17.83
CA ALA A 227 -10.68 -0.69 18.52
C ALA A 227 -10.76 -1.87 19.49
N ARG A 228 -11.20 -1.63 20.72
CA ARG A 228 -11.44 -2.69 21.72
C ARG A 228 -12.68 -2.42 22.56
N ARG A 229 -13.44 -3.48 22.91
CA ARG A 229 -14.60 -3.36 23.80
C ARG A 229 -14.18 -2.87 25.20
N ALA A 230 -14.94 -1.94 25.76
CA ALA A 230 -14.78 -1.51 27.13
C ALA A 230 -15.30 -2.59 28.10
N ARG A 231 -14.46 -3.09 29.02
CA ARG A 231 -14.94 -3.93 30.14
C ARG A 231 -15.49 -3.04 31.27
N GLY A 232 -16.53 -3.52 31.96
CA GLY A 232 -17.21 -2.79 33.03
C GLY A 232 -16.31 -2.36 34.20
N ARG A 233 -16.63 -1.19 34.78
CA ARG A 233 -16.00 -0.47 35.92
C ARG A 233 -14.48 -0.68 36.08
N PHE A 234 -13.71 0.26 35.54
CA PHE A 234 -12.31 0.46 35.91
C PHE A 234 -12.19 0.87 37.39
N TYR A 235 -11.65 -0.01 38.23
CA TYR A 235 -10.80 0.41 39.34
C TYR A 235 -9.37 0.55 38.79
N GLY A 236 -8.74 1.69 39.07
CA GLY A 236 -7.49 2.10 38.45
C GLY A 236 -6.37 1.07 38.55
N ALA A 237 -5.75 0.77 37.41
CA ALA A 237 -4.40 0.24 37.33
C ALA A 237 -3.80 0.72 35.99
N ASP A 238 -2.64 1.37 36.11
CA ASP A 238 -1.78 1.98 35.10
C ASP A 238 -1.99 1.58 33.63
N SER A 239 -2.46 2.53 32.82
CA SER A 239 -2.43 2.48 31.35
C SER A 239 -1.14 3.09 30.79
N GLN A 240 0.03 2.69 31.33
CA GLN A 240 1.31 3.34 30.99
C GLN A 240 2.42 2.37 30.55
N LYS A 241 2.07 1.17 30.09
CA LYS A 241 2.98 0.30 29.36
C LYS A 241 2.28 -0.18 28.09
N HIS A 242 3.05 -0.38 27.02
CA HIS A 242 2.61 -0.68 25.64
C HIS A 242 2.43 0.54 24.72
N ALA A 243 3.41 1.44 24.72
CA ALA A 243 3.82 2.09 23.48
C ALA A 243 4.78 1.14 22.75
N ASN A 244 4.25 0.09 22.11
CA ASN A 244 4.98 -0.52 21.02
C ASN A 244 4.86 0.46 19.86
N HIS A 245 5.89 1.31 19.72
CA HIS A 245 6.06 2.13 18.54
C HIS A 245 5.96 1.21 17.32
N LEU A 246 5.01 1.51 16.44
CA LEU A 246 5.08 1.03 15.07
C LEU A 246 6.29 1.71 14.41
N ALA A 247 7.46 1.14 14.63
CA ALA A 247 8.60 1.31 13.74
C ALA A 247 8.33 0.50 12.46
N LEU A 248 7.22 0.80 11.77
CA LEU A 248 6.99 0.31 10.41
C LEU A 248 7.92 1.01 9.40
N LEU A 249 8.64 2.05 9.84
CA LEU A 249 9.52 2.88 9.01
C LEU A 249 11.02 2.78 9.36
N ASP A 250 11.43 2.04 10.39
CA ASP A 250 12.87 1.79 10.66
C ASP A 250 13.38 0.50 10.01
N LEU A 251 12.58 -0.12 9.13
CA LEU A 251 12.94 -1.31 8.36
C LEU A 251 13.22 -1.02 6.87
N TRP A 252 13.30 0.25 6.47
CA TRP A 252 13.56 0.62 5.07
C TRP A 252 14.46 1.86 4.95
#